data_AF-A0A016WJP9-F1
#
_entry.id   AF-A0A016WJP9-F1
#
_cell.length_a   1.000
_cell.length_b   1.000
_cell.length_c   1.000
_cell.angle_alpha   90.00
_cell.angle_beta   90.00
_cell.angle_gamma   90.00
#
_symmetry.space_group_name_H-M   'P 1'
#
loop_
_entity.id
_entity.type
_entity.pdbx_description
1 polymer ?
#
loop_
_entity_poly.entity_id
_entity_poly.type
_entity_poly.pdbx_seq_one_letter_code
_entity_poly.pdbx_strand_id
1 'polypeptide(L)'
;MSEFTKIKKDVDNCLKALGSSLDKVMDKAATPLSAYLNKDFTKLKKFGSDTTKKTGKKCNAILTDMYKQACPILKEQYVKKGIQAVKPKLTPQEWK
;
A
#
# COMPACT_ATOMS: atom_id res chain seq x y z
N MET A 1 -19.44 8.77 16.69
CA MET A 1 -18.83 9.10 15.38
C MET A 1 -17.36 8.68 15.46
N SER A 2 -16.91 7.74 14.63
CA SER A 2 -15.55 7.20 14.73
C SER A 2 -14.51 8.28 14.38
N GLU A 3 -13.33 8.23 15.00
CA GLU A 3 -12.23 9.18 14.74
C GLU A 3 -11.91 9.31 13.24
N PHE A 4 -12.07 8.22 12.49
CA PHE A 4 -11.93 8.19 11.04
C PHE A 4 -12.88 9.16 10.31
N THR A 5 -14.15 9.25 10.73
CA THR A 5 -15.12 10.15 10.11
C THR A 5 -14.76 11.62 10.35
N LYS A 6 -14.21 11.93 11.52
CA LYS A 6 -13.74 13.29 11.85
C LYS A 6 -12.52 13.68 11.01
N ILE A 7 -11.52 12.80 10.96
CA ILE A 7 -10.32 12.98 10.14
C ILE A 7 -10.68 13.15 8.66
N LYS A 8 -11.57 12.30 8.12
CA LYS A 8 -12.04 12.44 6.74
C LYS A 8 -12.63 13.83 6.48
N LYS A 9 -13.52 14.30 7.36
CA LYS A 9 -14.17 15.61 7.21
C LYS A 9 -13.17 16.77 7.26
N ASP A 10 -12.20 16.70 8.16
CA ASP A 10 -11.16 17.73 8.29
C ASP A 10 -10.25 17.78 7.05
N VAL A 11 -9.87 16.61 6.52
CA VAL A 11 -9.09 16.51 5.28
C VAL A 11 -9.89 16.99 4.07
N ASP A 12 -11.17 16.59 3.96
CA ASP A 12 -12.06 17.05 2.89
C ASP A 12 -12.22 18.57 2.91
N ASN A 13 -12.34 19.19 4.09
CA ASN A 13 -12.42 20.64 4.22
C ASN A 13 -11.14 21.34 3.74
N CYS A 14 -9.96 20.77 4.03
CA CYS A 14 -8.68 21.30 3.56
C CYS A 14 -8.53 21.19 2.03
N LEU A 15 -8.96 20.07 1.45
CA LEU A 15 -8.86 19.80 0.02
C LEU A 15 -9.92 20.52 -0.82
N LYS A 16 -11.02 20.96 -0.20
CA LYS A 16 -12.13 21.65 -0.88
C LYS A 16 -11.68 22.92 -1.60
N ALA A 17 -10.82 23.72 -0.98
CA ALA A 17 -10.26 24.95 -1.59
C ALA A 17 -9.40 24.66 -2.83
N LEU A 18 -8.96 23.41 -2.99
CA LEU A 18 -8.14 22.93 -4.10
C LEU A 18 -8.98 22.16 -5.15
N GLY A 19 -10.31 22.18 -5.04
CA GLY A 19 -11.21 21.44 -5.91
C GLY A 19 -11.12 19.91 -5.76
N SER A 20 -10.50 19.44 -4.67
CA SER A 20 -10.23 18.02 -4.40
C SER A 20 -11.02 17.51 -3.19
N SER A 21 -10.87 16.22 -2.88
CA SER A 21 -11.43 15.54 -1.71
C SER A 21 -10.55 14.36 -1.36
N LEU A 22 -10.69 13.82 -0.14
CA LEU A 22 -9.98 12.63 0.30
C LEU A 22 -10.27 11.47 -0.67
N ASP A 23 -11.52 11.31 -1.10
CA ASP A 23 -11.90 10.25 -2.04
C ASP A 23 -11.17 10.41 -3.39
N LYS A 24 -11.05 11.63 -3.95
CA LYS A 24 -10.30 11.88 -5.19
C LYS A 24 -8.80 11.62 -5.03
N VAL A 25 -8.22 11.98 -3.89
CA VAL A 25 -6.82 11.70 -3.57
C VAL A 25 -6.60 10.19 -3.45
N MET A 26 -7.53 9.48 -2.81
CA MET A 26 -7.49 8.02 -2.68
C MET A 26 -7.63 7.32 -4.03
N ASP A 27 -8.50 7.79 -4.93
CA ASP A 27 -8.64 7.24 -6.29
C ASP A 27 -7.34 7.40 -7.10
N LYS A 28 -6.73 8.59 -7.04
CA LYS A 28 -5.41 8.85 -7.67
C LYS A 28 -4.31 8.00 -7.06
N ALA A 29 -4.42 7.68 -5.78
CA ALA A 29 -3.46 6.86 -5.05
C ALA A 29 -3.67 5.35 -5.24
N ALA A 30 -4.89 4.91 -5.53
CA ALA A 30 -5.28 3.50 -5.55
C ALA A 30 -4.51 2.71 -6.61
N THR A 31 -4.42 3.21 -7.84
CA THR A 31 -3.69 2.54 -8.93
C THR A 31 -2.18 2.38 -8.63
N PRO A 32 -1.42 3.44 -8.28
CA PRO A 32 0.00 3.28 -7.97
C PRO A 32 0.26 2.45 -6.70
N LEU A 33 -0.58 2.57 -5.66
CA LEU A 33 -0.49 1.71 -4.48
C LEU A 33 -0.76 0.25 -4.81
N SER A 34 -1.79 -0.04 -5.62
CA SER A 34 -2.12 -1.38 -6.09
C SER A 34 -0.99 -1.99 -6.93
N ALA A 35 -0.39 -1.23 -7.83
CA ALA A 35 0.76 -1.68 -8.61
C ALA A 35 1.97 -2.01 -7.71
N TYR A 36 2.20 -1.20 -6.67
CA TYR A 36 3.27 -1.43 -5.71
C TYR A 36 3.01 -2.70 -4.86
N LEU A 37 1.78 -2.87 -4.37
CA LEU A 37 1.32 -4.07 -3.67
C LEU A 37 1.47 -5.33 -4.50
N ASN A 38 1.05 -5.27 -5.76
CA ASN A 38 1.12 -6.40 -6.67
C ASN A 38 2.56 -6.86 -6.93
N LYS A 39 3.51 -5.92 -6.97
CA LYS A 39 4.94 -6.27 -7.12
C LYS A 39 5.45 -7.07 -5.93
N ASP A 40 5.17 -6.62 -4.71
CA ASP A 40 5.65 -7.29 -3.50
C ASP A 40 4.87 -8.58 -3.21
N PHE A 41 3.57 -8.62 -3.53
CA PHE A 41 2.77 -9.85 -3.56
C PHE A 41 3.35 -10.88 -4.54
N THR A 42 3.72 -10.46 -5.76
CA THR A 42 4.30 -11.36 -6.76
C THR A 42 5.63 -11.95 -6.31
N LYS A 43 6.48 -11.17 -5.62
CA LYS A 43 7.72 -11.68 -5.01
C LYS A 43 7.45 -12.72 -3.93
N LEU A 44 6.52 -12.45 -3.01
CA LEU A 44 6.12 -13.39 -1.95
C LEU A 44 5.54 -14.68 -2.54
N LYS A 45 4.69 -14.57 -3.56
CA LYS A 45 4.15 -15.71 -4.30
C LYS A 45 5.25 -16.53 -4.95
N LYS A 46 6.22 -15.88 -5.58
CA LYS A 46 7.38 -16.54 -6.19
C LYS A 46 8.24 -17.23 -5.13
N PHE A 47 8.56 -16.56 -4.03
CA PHE A 47 9.30 -17.13 -2.91
C PHE A 47 8.63 -18.39 -2.36
N GLY A 48 7.31 -18.33 -2.13
CA GLY A 48 6.55 -19.49 -1.68
C GLY A 48 6.63 -20.66 -2.66
N SER A 49 6.39 -20.40 -3.96
CA SER A 49 6.47 -21.42 -5.02
C SER A 49 7.87 -22.03 -5.15
N ASP A 50 8.92 -21.21 -5.14
CA ASP A 50 10.31 -21.67 -5.26
C ASP A 50 10.72 -22.48 -4.02
N THR A 51 10.25 -22.09 -2.83
CA THR A 51 10.51 -22.79 -1.57
C THR A 51 9.79 -24.14 -1.50
N THR A 52 8.51 -24.20 -1.88
CA THR A 52 7.78 -25.49 -1.92
C THR A 52 8.38 -26.44 -2.94
N LYS A 53 8.78 -25.96 -4.13
CA LYS A 53 9.50 -26.75 -5.14
C LYS A 53 10.83 -27.29 -4.61
N LYS A 54 11.63 -26.45 -3.95
CA LYS A 54 12.96 -26.83 -3.45
C LYS A 54 12.91 -27.78 -2.26
N THR A 55 11.92 -27.63 -1.38
CA THR A 55 11.89 -28.32 -0.09
C THR A 55 10.83 -29.43 -0.01
N GLY A 56 9.92 -29.52 -0.98
CA GLY A 56 8.77 -30.42 -0.95
C GLY A 56 7.71 -30.07 0.10
N LYS A 57 7.91 -29.00 0.88
CA LYS A 57 7.01 -28.60 1.96
C LYS A 57 5.70 -28.02 1.41
N LYS A 58 4.58 -28.30 2.08
CA LYS A 58 3.27 -27.69 1.80
C LYS A 58 3.23 -26.25 2.30
N CYS A 59 2.28 -25.47 1.78
CA CYS A 59 2.13 -24.02 2.06
C CYS A 59 2.12 -23.70 3.57
N ASN A 60 1.41 -24.49 4.37
CA ASN A 60 1.30 -24.27 5.83
C ASN A 60 2.67 -24.38 6.54
N ALA A 61 3.58 -25.20 6.03
CA ALA A 61 4.90 -25.40 6.62
C ALA A 61 5.93 -24.31 6.23
N ILE A 62 5.61 -23.46 5.24
CA ILE A 62 6.44 -22.32 4.82
C ILE A 62 5.83 -20.97 5.20
N LEU A 63 4.62 -20.98 5.79
CA LEU A 63 3.85 -19.80 6.15
C LEU A 63 4.64 -18.85 7.06
N THR A 64 5.33 -19.40 8.05
CA THR A 64 6.19 -18.64 8.97
C THR A 64 7.32 -17.93 8.23
N ASP A 65 7.94 -18.57 7.25
CA ASP A 65 9.02 -17.98 6.46
C ASP A 65 8.50 -16.92 5.48
N MET A 66 7.31 -17.13 4.91
CA MET A 66 6.60 -16.12 4.13
C MET A 66 6.28 -14.89 4.98
N TYR A 67 5.79 -15.06 6.21
CA TYR A 67 5.52 -13.94 7.12
C TYR A 67 6.79 -13.20 7.53
N LYS A 68 7.89 -13.91 7.81
CA LYS A 68 9.19 -13.28 8.07
C LYS A 68 9.67 -12.45 6.88
N GLN A 69 9.42 -12.90 5.65
CA GLN A 69 9.78 -12.13 4.47
C GLN A 69 8.82 -10.95 4.19
N ALA A 70 7.55 -11.08 4.57
CA ALA A 70 6.54 -10.03 4.43
C ALA A 70 6.66 -8.92 5.50
N CYS A 71 7.12 -9.25 6.71
CA CYS A 71 7.17 -8.31 7.84
C CYS A 71 7.99 -7.03 7.55
N PRO A 72 9.18 -7.09 6.92
CA PRO A 72 9.96 -5.92 6.53
C PRO A 72 9.28 -5.08 5.44
N ILE A 73 8.41 -5.69 4.62
CA ILE A 73 7.66 -5.01 3.57
C ILE A 73 6.64 -4.05 4.21
N LEU A 74 6.10 -4.39 5.38
CA LEU A 74 4.96 -3.70 5.99
C LEU A 74 5.32 -2.50 6.89
N LYS A 75 6.54 -2.41 7.45
CA LYS A 75 6.76 -1.56 8.65
C LYS A 75 7.21 -0.11 8.45
N GLU A 76 7.71 0.31 7.28
CA GLU A 76 8.06 1.74 7.09
C GLU A 76 8.32 2.10 5.62
N GLN A 77 9.00 1.19 4.91
CA GLN A 77 9.19 1.31 3.47
C GLN A 77 7.86 1.37 2.71
N TYR A 78 6.81 0.76 3.24
CA TYR A 78 5.50 0.72 2.62
C TYR A 78 4.87 2.12 2.54
N VAL A 79 4.84 2.83 3.68
CA VAL A 79 4.29 4.19 3.76
C VAL A 79 5.12 5.12 2.88
N LYS A 80 6.45 5.07 2.99
CA LYS A 80 7.36 5.92 2.19
C LYS A 80 7.23 5.65 0.68
N LYS A 81 7.17 4.39 0.26
CA LYS A 81 7.05 4.03 -1.16
C LYS A 81 5.65 4.29 -1.71
N GLY A 82 4.62 4.12 -0.89
CA GLY A 82 3.26 4.55 -1.20
C GLY A 82 3.22 6.05 -1.47
N ILE A 83 3.71 6.85 -0.54
CA ILE A 83 3.87 8.31 -0.67
C ILE A 83 4.64 8.68 -1.96
N GLN A 84 5.75 7.99 -2.26
CA GLN A 84 6.51 8.21 -3.50
C GLN A 84 5.73 7.84 -4.78
N ALA A 85 4.95 6.76 -4.75
CA ALA A 85 4.17 6.31 -5.91
C ALA A 85 2.94 7.20 -6.17
N VAL A 86 2.40 7.80 -5.11
CA VAL A 86 1.23 8.70 -5.16
C VAL A 86 1.63 10.13 -5.55
N LYS A 87 2.77 10.63 -5.06
CA LYS A 87 3.29 11.98 -5.34
C LYS A 87 3.18 12.44 -6.81
N PRO A 88 3.58 11.66 -7.83
CA PRO A 88 3.50 12.10 -9.23
C PRO A 88 2.07 12.12 -9.81
N LYS A 89 1.06 11.59 -9.09
CA LYS A 89 -0.35 11.56 -9.51
C LYS A 89 -1.19 12.68 -8.88
N LEU A 90 -0.65 13.36 -7.88
CA LEU A 90 -1.26 14.51 -7.24
C LEU A 90 -0.81 15.79 -7.93
N THR A 91 -1.71 16.78 -8.02
CA THR A 91 -1.31 18.10 -8.48
C THR A 91 -0.37 18.76 -7.45
N PRO A 92 0.45 19.75 -7.84
CA PRO A 92 1.30 20.47 -6.88
C PRO A 92 0.53 21.11 -5.73
N GLN A 93 -0.74 21.46 -5.96
CA GLN A 93 -1.65 21.99 -4.95
C GLN A 93 -2.13 20.91 -3.98
N GLU A 94 -2.45 19.71 -4.47
CA GLU A 94 -2.87 18.57 -3.63
C GLU A 94 -1.73 17.96 -2.80
N TRP A 95 -0.47 18.22 -3.17
CA TRP A 95 0.72 17.70 -2.49
C TRP A 95 1.33 18.64 -1.43
N LYS A 96 1.00 19.93 -1.51
CA LYS A 96 1.52 20.95 -0.60
C LYS A 96 1.02 20.74 0.82
#